data_AF-A0A378VTN1-F1
#
_entry.id   AF-A0A378VTN1-F1
#
_cell.length_a   1.000
_cell.length_b   1.000
_cell.length_c   1.000
_cell.angle_alpha   90.00
_cell.angle_beta   90.00
_cell.angle_gamma   90.00
#
_symmetry.space_group_name_H-M   'P 1'
#
loop_
_entity.id
_entity.type
_entity.pdbx_description
1 polymer ?
#
loop_
_entity_poly.entity_id
_entity_poly.type
_entity_poly.pdbx_seq_one_letter_code
_entity_poly.pdbx_strand_id
1 'polypeptide(L)'
;MFLLHVGDHIYGGLEHTDSTALLADRHSLPPYGMTDADDAYTTLLGLFSHEYFHAWNVKSIKPAAFAPYDLDKENYTEQLWAFEGITSYYDDLFLARSRTISPEFYLNLLAQGITRVQQTRGRLRQTLAESSFTAWNKFYKPDENSPNAIVSYYQKGALAALCLDLIIRNRSNGRHSLDTVMDKLYREWRDTHSGIPEKHWQIRCQEITGLDLTDFFRRHCTAPKICRLPNAWQPQA
;
A
#
# COMPACT_ATOMS: atom_id res chain seq x y z
N MET A 1 -11.41 -16.35 -7.97
CA MET A 1 -11.79 -17.34 -6.92
C MET A 1 -11.08 -16.99 -5.62
N PHE A 2 -11.77 -16.91 -4.48
CA PHE A 2 -11.13 -16.72 -3.17
C PHE A 2 -11.14 -18.04 -2.40
N LEU A 3 -9.97 -18.49 -1.97
CA LEU A 3 -9.84 -19.67 -1.10
C LEU A 3 -9.51 -19.20 0.32
N LEU A 4 -10.48 -19.28 1.23
CA LEU A 4 -10.29 -18.91 2.64
C LEU A 4 -10.04 -20.17 3.48
N HIS A 5 -8.85 -20.27 4.07
CA HIS A 5 -8.53 -21.23 5.12
C HIS A 5 -8.68 -20.57 6.49
N VAL A 6 -9.47 -21.20 7.36
CA VAL A 6 -9.81 -20.68 8.68
C VAL A 6 -9.12 -21.51 9.74
N GLY A 7 -8.37 -20.84 10.61
CA GLY A 7 -7.57 -21.47 11.66
C GLY A 7 -7.65 -20.72 12.98
N ASP A 8 -6.68 -20.99 13.85
CA ASP A 8 -6.54 -20.33 15.15
C ASP A 8 -5.25 -19.50 15.13
N HIS A 9 -5.37 -18.19 15.39
CA HIS A 9 -4.25 -17.23 15.38
C HIS A 9 -3.44 -17.19 14.09
N ILE A 10 -4.09 -17.32 12.94
CA ILE A 10 -3.47 -17.21 11.61
C ILE A 10 -3.97 -15.98 10.84
N TYR A 11 -3.10 -15.38 10.04
CA TYR A 11 -3.42 -14.26 9.16
C TYR A 11 -2.46 -14.23 7.98
N GLY A 12 -2.97 -14.04 6.77
CA GLY A 12 -2.14 -13.85 5.59
C GLY A 12 -2.92 -13.98 4.29
N GLY A 13 -2.41 -13.37 3.22
CA GLY A 13 -2.96 -13.47 1.88
C GLY A 13 -1.84 -13.69 0.86
N LEU A 14 -2.20 -14.29 -0.27
CA LEU A 14 -1.34 -14.41 -1.43
C LEU A 14 -2.14 -14.18 -2.70
N GLU A 15 -1.68 -13.25 -3.51
CA GLU A 15 -2.37 -12.77 -4.69
C GLU A 15 -2.02 -13.55 -5.96
N HIS A 16 -3.05 -13.88 -6.74
CA HIS A 16 -2.93 -14.47 -8.07
C HIS A 16 -3.76 -13.69 -9.09
N THR A 17 -3.52 -13.93 -10.38
CA THR A 17 -4.11 -13.14 -11.47
C THR A 17 -5.64 -13.14 -11.45
N ASP A 18 -6.25 -14.27 -11.08
CA ASP A 18 -7.70 -14.48 -11.07
C ASP A 18 -8.20 -15.15 -9.76
N SER A 19 -7.32 -15.24 -8.76
CA SER A 19 -7.60 -15.92 -7.49
C SER A 19 -6.73 -15.39 -6.35
N THR A 20 -7.04 -15.80 -5.13
CA THR A 20 -6.19 -15.56 -3.95
C THR A 20 -6.40 -16.66 -2.92
N ALA A 21 -5.33 -16.97 -2.19
CA ALA A 21 -5.35 -17.86 -1.03
C ALA A 21 -5.23 -17.02 0.25
N LEU A 22 -6.19 -17.16 1.14
CA LEU A 22 -6.32 -16.40 2.38
C LEU A 22 -6.23 -17.32 3.60
N LEU A 23 -5.58 -16.83 4.64
CA LEU A 23 -5.53 -17.42 5.97
C LEU A 23 -6.16 -16.42 6.95
N ALA A 24 -7.14 -16.86 7.74
CA ALA A 24 -7.77 -16.01 8.74
C ALA A 24 -8.05 -16.75 10.05
N ASP A 25 -7.98 -15.99 11.15
CA ASP A 25 -8.42 -16.43 12.47
C ASP A 25 -9.94 -16.64 12.43
N ARG A 26 -10.41 -17.74 13.04
CA ARG A 26 -11.84 -18.07 13.15
C ARG A 26 -12.66 -16.96 13.82
N HIS A 27 -12.06 -16.17 14.71
CA HIS A 27 -12.70 -15.07 15.41
C HIS A 27 -12.92 -13.85 14.52
N SER A 28 -12.28 -13.78 13.35
CA SER A 28 -12.55 -12.75 12.34
C SER A 28 -13.77 -13.06 11.48
N LEU A 29 -14.35 -14.26 11.57
CA LEU A 29 -15.59 -14.56 10.86
C LEU A 29 -16.79 -13.93 11.58
N PRO A 30 -17.70 -13.29 10.84
CA PRO A 30 -18.86 -12.66 11.46
C PRO A 30 -19.81 -13.73 12.00
N PRO A 31 -20.35 -13.57 13.22
CA PRO A 31 -21.44 -14.41 13.70
C PRO A 31 -22.70 -14.18 12.86
N TYR A 32 -23.57 -15.19 12.82
CA TYR A 32 -24.85 -15.08 12.13
C TYR A 32 -25.67 -13.90 12.67
N GLY A 33 -26.15 -13.04 11.77
CA GLY A 33 -26.97 -11.88 12.11
C GLY A 33 -26.19 -10.63 12.53
N MET A 34 -24.85 -10.61 12.41
CA MET A 34 -24.05 -9.39 12.55
C MET A 34 -24.53 -8.32 11.54
N THR A 35 -24.85 -7.13 12.05
CA THR A 35 -25.31 -5.99 11.25
C THR A 35 -24.18 -5.07 10.84
N ASP A 36 -23.26 -4.81 11.76
CA ASP A 36 -22.11 -3.92 11.59
C ASP A 36 -20.82 -4.72 11.81
N ALA A 37 -19.81 -4.49 10.97
CA ALA A 37 -18.53 -5.15 11.11
C ALA A 37 -17.80 -4.66 12.36
N ASP A 38 -17.36 -5.60 13.20
CA ASP A 38 -16.44 -5.29 14.29
C ASP A 38 -14.99 -5.20 13.79
N ASP A 39 -14.04 -4.93 14.70
CA ASP A 39 -12.62 -4.78 14.35
C ASP A 39 -12.04 -6.05 13.69
N ALA A 40 -12.43 -7.24 14.18
CA ALA A 40 -11.90 -8.51 13.71
C ALA A 40 -12.42 -8.85 12.30
N TYR A 41 -13.71 -8.64 12.05
CA TYR A 41 -14.29 -8.83 10.73
C TYR A 41 -13.84 -7.75 9.75
N THR A 42 -13.68 -6.50 10.21
CA THR A 42 -13.12 -5.43 9.36
C THR A 42 -11.69 -5.76 8.92
N THR A 43 -10.87 -6.33 9.81
CA THR A 43 -9.52 -6.80 9.47
C THR A 43 -9.56 -7.86 8.37
N LEU A 44 -10.49 -8.82 8.44
CA LEU A 44 -10.68 -9.82 7.38
C LEU A 44 -11.15 -9.18 6.07
N LEU A 45 -12.11 -8.26 6.11
CA LEU A 45 -12.59 -7.54 4.94
C LEU A 45 -11.46 -6.72 4.28
N GLY A 46 -10.59 -6.13 5.08
CA GLY A 46 -9.38 -5.44 4.63
C GLY A 46 -8.45 -6.39 3.88
N LEU A 47 -8.22 -7.59 4.41
CA LEU A 47 -7.45 -8.63 3.72
C LEU A 47 -8.06 -9.01 2.36
N PHE A 48 -9.38 -9.24 2.29
CA PHE A 48 -10.06 -9.49 1.02
C PHE A 48 -9.89 -8.33 0.04
N SER A 49 -10.02 -7.09 0.52
CA SER A 49 -9.87 -5.87 -0.27
C SER A 49 -8.45 -5.72 -0.84
N HIS A 50 -7.43 -5.94 0.01
CA HIS A 50 -6.01 -5.91 -0.33
C HIS A 50 -5.68 -6.91 -1.46
N GLU A 51 -6.00 -8.18 -1.23
CA GLU A 51 -5.71 -9.25 -2.20
C GLU A 51 -6.52 -9.13 -3.49
N TYR A 52 -7.73 -8.56 -3.42
CA TYR A 52 -8.51 -8.28 -4.63
C TYR A 52 -7.89 -7.16 -5.47
N PHE A 53 -7.44 -6.08 -4.83
CA PHE A 53 -6.81 -4.98 -5.55
C PHE A 53 -5.49 -5.40 -6.21
N HIS A 54 -4.81 -6.39 -5.63
CA HIS A 54 -3.63 -6.97 -6.23
C HIS A 54 -3.82 -7.57 -7.62
N ALA A 55 -5.05 -7.94 -8.02
CA ALA A 55 -5.33 -8.35 -9.40
C ALA A 55 -4.90 -7.26 -10.41
N TRP A 56 -5.07 -5.98 -10.05
CA TRP A 56 -4.55 -4.83 -10.82
C TRP A 56 -3.11 -4.49 -10.45
N ASN A 57 -2.77 -4.50 -9.16
CA ASN A 57 -1.51 -4.01 -8.63
C ASN A 57 -0.98 -4.97 -7.56
N VAL A 58 -0.40 -6.13 -7.84
CA VAL A 58 0.81 -6.30 -8.66
C VAL A 58 0.70 -7.38 -9.75
N LYS A 59 -0.45 -8.05 -9.89
CA LYS A 59 -0.55 -9.16 -10.86
C LYS A 59 -0.58 -8.68 -12.31
N SER A 60 -1.16 -7.50 -12.54
CA SER A 60 -1.19 -6.81 -13.83
C SER A 60 -0.06 -5.78 -13.91
N ILE A 61 -0.28 -4.58 -13.35
CA ILE A 61 0.76 -3.55 -13.22
C ILE A 61 1.83 -4.09 -12.28
N LYS A 62 3.10 -4.16 -12.71
CA LYS A 62 4.19 -4.71 -11.90
C LYS A 62 5.54 -4.10 -12.22
N PRO A 63 6.56 -4.24 -11.36
CA PRO A 63 7.93 -3.88 -11.72
C PRO A 63 8.40 -4.63 -12.97
N ALA A 64 9.18 -3.99 -13.83
CA ALA A 64 9.85 -4.66 -14.95
C ALA A 64 10.77 -5.80 -14.48
N ALA A 65 11.33 -5.68 -13.26
CA ALA A 65 12.12 -6.73 -12.62
C ALA A 65 11.34 -8.04 -12.38
N PHE A 66 10.01 -8.01 -12.44
CA PHE A 66 9.12 -9.16 -12.23
C PHE A 66 8.51 -9.69 -13.54
N ALA A 67 9.04 -9.27 -14.69
CA ALA A 67 8.49 -9.58 -16.01
C ALA A 67 9.61 -9.98 -17.02
N PRO A 68 9.94 -11.28 -17.16
CA PRO A 68 9.46 -12.42 -16.37
C PRO A 68 10.14 -12.50 -14.97
N TYR A 69 9.60 -13.35 -14.09
CA TYR A 69 10.25 -13.67 -12.82
C TYR A 69 11.42 -14.62 -13.03
N ASP A 70 12.55 -14.36 -12.36
CA ASP A 70 13.64 -15.33 -12.19
C ASP A 70 13.53 -15.94 -10.79
N LEU A 71 12.97 -17.15 -10.68
CA LEU A 71 12.67 -17.77 -9.38
C LEU A 71 13.88 -18.45 -8.73
N ASP A 72 15.04 -18.47 -9.39
CA ASP A 72 16.27 -19.08 -8.86
C ASP A 72 17.11 -18.11 -8.01
N LYS A 73 16.70 -16.84 -7.91
CA LYS A 73 17.40 -15.80 -7.13
C LYS A 73 16.46 -14.73 -6.61
N GLU A 74 16.97 -13.88 -5.71
CA GLU A 74 16.23 -12.70 -5.27
C GLU A 74 16.04 -11.70 -6.42
N ASN A 75 14.80 -11.23 -6.59
CA ASN A 75 14.46 -10.17 -7.53
C ASN A 75 14.34 -8.85 -6.76
N TYR A 76 15.37 -8.01 -6.85
CA TYR A 76 15.42 -6.73 -6.14
C TYR A 76 14.68 -5.63 -6.90
N THR A 77 13.91 -4.81 -6.18
CA THR A 77 13.22 -3.63 -6.73
C THR A 77 13.03 -2.56 -5.66
N GLU A 78 13.15 -1.28 -6.02
CA GLU A 78 12.87 -0.16 -5.12
C GLU A 78 11.37 0.21 -5.10
N GLN A 79 10.52 -0.54 -5.82
CA GLN A 79 9.14 -0.12 -6.13
C GLN A 79 8.07 -0.81 -5.29
N LEU A 80 8.41 -1.72 -4.36
CA LEU A 80 7.41 -2.42 -3.54
C LEU A 80 6.50 -1.45 -2.76
N TRP A 81 6.98 -0.28 -2.36
CA TRP A 81 6.12 0.74 -1.75
C TRP A 81 4.95 1.16 -2.65
N ALA A 82 5.10 1.13 -3.97
CA ALA A 82 4.03 1.44 -4.93
C ALA A 82 3.10 0.25 -5.16
N PHE A 83 3.60 -0.97 -5.04
CA PHE A 83 2.80 -2.18 -5.27
C PHE A 83 2.09 -2.66 -4.00
N GLU A 84 2.70 -2.49 -2.84
CA GLU A 84 2.17 -2.90 -1.54
C GLU A 84 1.65 -1.71 -0.75
N GLY A 85 2.40 -0.62 -0.68
CA GLY A 85 1.99 0.57 0.08
C GLY A 85 0.74 1.24 -0.50
N ILE A 86 0.60 1.33 -1.83
CA ILE A 86 -0.63 1.85 -2.45
C ILE A 86 -1.79 0.88 -2.23
N THR A 87 -1.55 -0.43 -2.28
CA THR A 87 -2.56 -1.44 -1.97
C THR A 87 -3.04 -1.31 -0.53
N SER A 88 -2.13 -1.15 0.43
CA SER A 88 -2.44 -0.87 1.85
C SER A 88 -3.02 0.53 2.14
N TYR A 89 -3.09 1.40 1.14
CA TYR A 89 -3.89 2.62 1.24
C TYR A 89 -5.32 2.37 0.76
N TYR A 90 -5.45 1.56 -0.28
CA TYR A 90 -6.72 1.26 -0.92
C TYR A 90 -7.53 0.18 -0.20
N ASP A 91 -6.89 -0.76 0.48
CA ASP A 91 -7.56 -1.84 1.21
C ASP A 91 -8.64 -1.32 2.16
N ASP A 92 -8.29 -0.41 3.07
CA ASP A 92 -9.18 0.26 4.02
C ASP A 92 -10.08 1.30 3.33
N LEU A 93 -9.53 2.05 2.37
CA LEU A 93 -10.29 3.11 1.67
C LEU A 93 -11.44 2.53 0.85
N PHE A 94 -11.25 1.35 0.24
CA PHE A 94 -12.31 0.68 -0.50
C PHE A 94 -13.42 0.19 0.41
N LEU A 95 -13.12 -0.25 1.64
CA LEU A 95 -14.17 -0.57 2.61
C LEU A 95 -15.03 0.66 2.92
N ALA A 96 -14.41 1.83 3.10
CA ALA A 96 -15.13 3.07 3.33
C ALA A 96 -15.95 3.50 2.09
N ARG A 97 -15.35 3.44 0.89
CA ARG A 97 -16.01 3.83 -0.37
C ARG A 97 -17.15 2.89 -0.76
N SER A 98 -17.05 1.61 -0.43
CA SER A 98 -18.12 0.62 -0.61
C SER A 98 -19.18 0.69 0.49
N ARG A 99 -19.00 1.54 1.51
CA ARG A 99 -19.87 1.67 2.69
C ARG A 99 -19.93 0.40 3.53
N THR A 100 -18.91 -0.45 3.43
CA THR A 100 -18.75 -1.63 4.27
C THR A 100 -18.38 -1.22 5.71
N ILE A 101 -17.63 -0.12 5.85
CA ILE A 101 -17.36 0.55 7.12
C ILE A 101 -17.78 2.02 7.04
N SER A 102 -18.03 2.65 8.19
CA SER A 102 -18.34 4.07 8.25
C SER A 102 -17.09 4.94 7.96
N PRO A 103 -17.26 6.18 7.48
CA PRO A 103 -16.15 7.12 7.34
C PRO A 103 -15.40 7.38 8.66
N GLU A 104 -16.11 7.41 9.79
CA GLU A 104 -15.53 7.56 11.12
C GLU A 104 -14.64 6.38 11.49
N PHE A 105 -15.08 5.16 11.18
CA PHE A 105 -14.29 3.95 11.40
C PHE A 105 -13.01 3.96 10.55
N TYR A 106 -13.11 4.34 9.28
CA TYR A 106 -11.95 4.52 8.40
C TYR A 106 -10.95 5.55 8.95
N LEU A 107 -11.43 6.69 9.44
CA LEU A 107 -10.56 7.71 10.04
C LEU A 107 -9.87 7.19 11.32
N ASN A 108 -10.52 6.33 12.09
CA ASN A 108 -9.89 5.65 13.22
C ASN A 108 -8.78 4.70 12.77
N LEU A 109 -9.00 3.86 11.75
CA LEU A 109 -7.97 3.00 11.17
C LEU A 109 -6.77 3.82 10.67
N LEU A 110 -7.05 4.94 9.98
CA LEU A 110 -6.01 5.86 9.52
C LEU A 110 -5.21 6.46 10.68
N ALA A 111 -5.88 6.91 11.74
CA ALA A 111 -5.22 7.46 12.93
C ALA A 111 -4.31 6.42 13.61
N GLN A 112 -4.75 5.17 13.69
CA GLN A 112 -3.92 4.08 14.20
C GLN A 112 -2.71 3.83 13.29
N GLY A 113 -2.88 3.81 11.97
CA GLY A 113 -1.80 3.68 10.99
C GLY A 113 -0.75 4.78 11.10
N ILE A 114 -1.20 6.04 11.22
CA ILE A 114 -0.33 7.19 11.47
C ILE A 114 0.44 6.99 12.78
N THR A 115 -0.24 6.60 13.86
CA THR A 115 0.37 6.40 15.18
C THR A 115 1.46 5.33 15.13
N ARG A 116 1.19 4.17 14.53
CA ARG A 116 2.15 3.07 14.36
C ARG A 116 3.41 3.56 13.66
N VAL A 117 3.26 4.21 12.50
CA VAL A 117 4.41 4.73 11.75
C VAL A 117 5.17 5.76 12.59
N GLN A 118 4.50 6.72 13.23
CA GLN A 118 5.17 7.77 14.01
C GLN A 118 6.01 7.21 15.17
N GLN A 119 5.54 6.13 15.80
CA GLN A 119 6.23 5.42 16.88
C GLN A 119 7.44 4.59 16.39
N THR A 120 7.46 4.15 15.13
CA THR A 120 8.60 3.42 14.56
C THR A 120 9.78 4.35 14.31
N ARG A 121 10.88 4.19 15.07
CA ARG A 121 12.10 5.01 14.91
C ARG A 121 12.78 4.79 13.56
N GLY A 122 12.70 3.58 13.01
CA GLY A 122 13.27 3.22 11.71
C GLY A 122 12.77 4.09 10.55
N ARG A 123 11.60 4.76 10.67
CA ARG A 123 11.09 5.70 9.65
C ARG A 123 12.04 6.86 9.33
N LEU A 124 12.92 7.21 10.27
CA LEU A 124 13.92 8.27 10.19
C LEU A 124 15.27 7.77 9.66
N ARG A 125 15.42 6.47 9.46
CA ARG A 125 16.67 5.80 9.10
C ARG A 125 16.62 5.14 7.73
N GLN A 126 15.42 4.69 7.32
CA GLN A 126 15.22 3.97 6.06
C GLN A 126 14.15 4.65 5.20
N THR A 127 14.46 4.79 3.91
CA THR A 127 13.55 5.28 2.87
C THR A 127 12.59 4.17 2.41
N LEU A 128 11.52 4.54 1.69
CA LEU A 128 10.62 3.53 1.11
C LEU A 128 11.30 2.71 0.01
N ALA A 129 12.15 3.36 -0.81
CA ALA A 129 12.95 2.68 -1.82
C ALA A 129 13.90 1.65 -1.20
N GLU A 130 14.66 2.04 -0.16
CA GLU A 130 15.55 1.12 0.56
C GLU A 130 14.79 -0.01 1.26
N SER A 131 13.62 0.29 1.85
CA SER A 131 12.77 -0.74 2.47
C SER A 131 12.28 -1.76 1.45
N SER A 132 11.85 -1.29 0.28
CA SER A 132 11.44 -2.15 -0.84
C SER A 132 12.61 -3.03 -1.33
N PHE A 133 13.77 -2.41 -1.57
CA PHE A 133 14.95 -3.11 -2.08
C PHE A 133 15.47 -4.17 -1.09
N THR A 134 15.46 -3.86 0.21
CA THR A 134 16.00 -4.76 1.24
C THR A 134 14.98 -5.78 1.77
N ALA A 135 13.82 -5.92 1.13
CA ALA A 135 12.73 -6.79 1.60
C ALA A 135 13.20 -8.24 1.87
N TRP A 136 13.94 -8.84 0.95
CA TRP A 136 14.50 -10.20 1.04
C TRP A 136 15.36 -10.45 2.28
N ASN A 137 16.08 -9.43 2.75
CA ASN A 137 17.10 -9.57 3.77
C ASN A 137 16.71 -8.99 5.13
N LYS A 138 15.85 -7.97 5.14
CA LYS A 138 15.50 -7.24 6.37
C LYS A 138 14.03 -7.36 6.74
N PHE A 139 13.13 -7.21 5.77
CA PHE A 139 11.69 -7.19 6.07
C PHE A 139 11.14 -8.59 6.30
N TYR A 140 11.50 -9.56 5.44
CA TYR A 140 11.08 -10.96 5.59
C TYR A 140 11.88 -11.74 6.64
N LYS A 141 12.96 -11.16 7.16
CA LYS A 141 13.83 -11.74 8.20
C LYS A 141 14.07 -10.73 9.33
N PRO A 142 13.01 -10.28 10.05
CA PRO A 142 13.16 -9.28 11.10
C PRO A 142 13.89 -9.87 12.32
N ASP A 143 14.61 -9.00 13.02
CA ASP A 143 15.36 -9.24 14.25
C ASP A 143 14.91 -8.28 15.38
N GLU A 144 15.53 -8.34 16.56
CA GLU A 144 15.12 -7.52 17.70
C GLU A 144 15.36 -6.01 17.47
N ASN A 145 16.26 -5.66 16.55
CA ASN A 145 16.59 -4.27 16.23
C ASN A 145 15.70 -3.68 15.11
N SER A 146 14.92 -4.53 14.44
CA SER A 146 14.10 -4.13 13.30
C SER A 146 13.15 -2.95 13.58
N PRO A 147 12.43 -2.87 14.71
CA PRO A 147 11.60 -1.69 15.04
C PRO A 147 12.37 -0.36 15.10
N ASN A 148 13.68 -0.41 15.37
CA ASN A 148 14.55 0.76 15.45
C ASN A 148 15.23 1.10 14.12
N ALA A 149 15.43 0.11 13.26
CA ALA A 149 16.30 0.20 12.08
C ALA A 149 15.56 0.18 10.74
N ILE A 150 14.37 -0.42 10.66
CA ILE A 150 13.61 -0.58 9.42
C ILE A 150 12.24 0.08 9.50
N VAL A 151 11.64 0.30 8.33
CA VAL A 151 10.26 0.77 8.21
C VAL A 151 9.50 -0.11 7.24
N SER A 152 8.23 -0.38 7.53
CA SER A 152 7.37 -1.15 6.62
C SER A 152 7.05 -0.33 5.36
N TYR A 153 7.38 -0.89 4.18
CA TYR A 153 6.97 -0.32 2.90
C TYR A 153 5.46 -0.44 2.66
N TYR A 154 4.74 -1.28 3.41
CA TYR A 154 3.27 -1.28 3.49
C TYR A 154 2.79 -0.05 4.27
N GLN A 155 3.13 0.05 5.56
CA GLN A 155 2.54 1.07 6.45
C GLN A 155 2.99 2.50 6.11
N LYS A 156 4.30 2.72 5.91
CA LYS A 156 4.80 4.04 5.48
C LYS A 156 4.42 4.31 4.02
N GLY A 157 4.31 3.27 3.18
CA GLY A 157 3.86 3.39 1.81
C GLY A 157 2.41 3.84 1.71
N ALA A 158 1.52 3.30 2.54
CA ALA A 158 0.11 3.71 2.63
C ALA A 158 -0.04 5.19 3.00
N LEU A 159 0.73 5.68 3.98
CA LEU A 159 0.72 7.10 4.33
C LEU A 159 1.31 7.98 3.22
N ALA A 160 2.32 7.49 2.49
CA ALA A 160 2.84 8.18 1.33
C ALA A 160 1.80 8.23 0.20
N ALA A 161 1.09 7.13 -0.06
CA ALA A 161 0.02 7.05 -1.05
C ALA A 161 -1.14 8.00 -0.71
N LEU A 162 -1.58 8.05 0.55
CA LEU A 162 -2.54 9.05 1.04
C LEU A 162 -2.06 10.48 0.76
N CYS A 163 -0.82 10.81 1.15
CA CYS A 163 -0.26 12.14 0.92
C CYS A 163 -0.19 12.47 -0.58
N LEU A 164 0.18 11.49 -1.42
CA LEU A 164 0.23 11.63 -2.85
C LEU A 164 -1.16 11.91 -3.43
N ASP A 165 -2.17 11.13 -3.05
CA ASP A 165 -3.55 11.33 -3.51
C ASP A 165 -4.06 12.74 -3.15
N LEU A 166 -3.85 13.17 -1.90
CA LEU A 166 -4.24 14.51 -1.45
C LEU A 166 -3.49 15.62 -2.20
N ILE A 167 -2.19 15.47 -2.46
CA ILE A 167 -1.39 16.45 -3.22
C ILE A 167 -1.90 16.53 -4.67
N ILE A 168 -2.15 15.39 -5.32
CA ILE A 168 -2.65 15.35 -6.69
C ILE A 168 -4.02 16.04 -6.76
N ARG A 169 -4.95 15.69 -5.87
CA ARG A 169 -6.27 16.31 -5.81
C ARG A 169 -6.17 17.82 -5.61
N ASN A 170 -5.38 18.27 -4.64
CA ASN A 170 -5.23 19.68 -4.34
C ASN A 170 -4.61 20.46 -5.51
N ARG A 171 -3.48 20.00 -6.04
CA ARG A 171 -2.74 20.73 -7.10
C ARG A 171 -3.42 20.66 -8.47
N SER A 172 -4.27 19.66 -8.70
CA SER A 172 -5.05 19.54 -9.94
C SER A 172 -6.43 20.20 -9.87
N ASN A 173 -6.80 20.83 -8.74
CA ASN A 173 -8.15 21.33 -8.46
C ASN A 173 -9.22 20.23 -8.62
N GLY A 174 -8.93 19.03 -8.10
CA GLY A 174 -9.81 17.87 -8.14
C GLY A 174 -9.90 17.16 -9.50
N ARG A 175 -9.18 17.61 -10.53
CA ARG A 175 -9.22 16.98 -11.87
C ARG A 175 -8.53 15.62 -11.92
N HIS A 176 -7.56 15.39 -11.03
CA HIS A 176 -6.83 14.13 -10.93
C HIS A 176 -6.82 13.63 -9.48
N SER A 177 -6.64 12.33 -9.33
CA SER A 177 -6.40 11.63 -8.07
C SER A 177 -5.41 10.48 -8.30
N LEU A 178 -5.00 9.81 -7.23
CA LEU A 178 -4.28 8.55 -7.34
C LEU A 178 -5.12 7.50 -8.10
N ASP A 179 -6.45 7.56 -8.01
CA ASP A 179 -7.35 6.69 -8.79
C ASP A 179 -7.13 6.89 -10.30
N THR A 180 -6.92 8.14 -10.73
CA THR A 180 -6.63 8.47 -12.13
C THR A 180 -5.29 7.88 -12.58
N VAL A 181 -4.28 7.91 -11.71
CA VAL A 181 -2.96 7.33 -11.99
C VAL A 181 -3.07 5.81 -12.13
N MET A 182 -3.74 5.14 -11.19
CA MET A 182 -3.89 3.69 -11.21
C MET A 182 -4.69 3.20 -12.44
N ASP A 183 -5.79 3.87 -12.81
CA ASP A 183 -6.56 3.54 -14.01
C ASP A 183 -5.71 3.68 -15.28
N LYS A 184 -4.93 4.75 -15.41
CA LYS A 184 -4.08 4.99 -16.58
C LYS A 184 -2.94 3.96 -16.68
N LEU A 185 -2.24 3.68 -15.58
CA LEU A 185 -1.21 2.64 -15.54
C LEU A 185 -1.77 1.27 -15.93
N TYR A 186 -2.99 0.94 -15.46
CA TYR A 186 -3.62 -0.33 -15.83
C TYR A 186 -3.95 -0.39 -17.32
N ARG A 187 -4.50 0.68 -17.91
CA ARG A 187 -4.79 0.73 -19.36
C ARG A 187 -3.53 0.59 -20.20
N GLU A 188 -2.46 1.29 -19.82
CA GLU A 188 -1.16 1.17 -20.48
C GLU A 188 -0.61 -0.25 -20.40
N TRP A 189 -0.74 -0.90 -19.24
CA TRP A 189 -0.37 -2.30 -19.11
C TRP A 189 -1.24 -3.20 -19.98
N ARG A 190 -2.54 -2.97 -20.10
CA ARG A 190 -3.41 -3.77 -20.99
C ARG A 190 -2.98 -3.71 -22.45
N ASP A 191 -2.41 -2.59 -22.88
CA ASP A 191 -1.95 -2.41 -24.25
C ASP A 191 -0.54 -3.01 -24.46
N THR A 192 0.35 -2.87 -23.47
CA THR A 192 1.79 -3.17 -23.61
C THR A 192 2.25 -4.45 -22.93
N HIS A 193 1.47 -4.96 -21.97
CA HIS A 193 1.81 -6.05 -21.04
C HIS A 193 3.18 -5.90 -20.37
N SER A 194 3.71 -4.68 -20.32
CA SER A 194 5.08 -4.40 -19.90
C SER A 194 5.11 -3.96 -18.44
N GLY A 195 6.13 -4.41 -17.70
CA GLY A 195 6.37 -3.95 -16.35
C GLY A 195 6.93 -2.52 -16.31
N ILE A 196 6.78 -1.85 -15.18
CA ILE A 196 7.27 -0.50 -14.92
C ILE A 196 8.77 -0.55 -14.56
N PRO A 197 9.66 0.07 -15.37
CA PRO A 197 11.08 0.12 -15.05
C PRO A 197 11.35 0.86 -13.74
N GLU A 198 12.48 0.57 -13.11
CA GLU A 198 12.92 1.31 -11.92
C GLU A 198 12.90 2.82 -12.16
N LYS A 199 12.45 3.58 -11.16
CA LYS A 199 12.29 5.06 -11.21
C LYS A 199 11.21 5.57 -12.16
N HIS A 200 10.59 4.72 -12.99
CA HIS A 200 9.56 5.18 -13.94
C HIS A 200 8.21 5.40 -13.30
N TRP A 201 7.90 4.80 -12.14
CA TRP A 201 6.60 5.01 -11.47
C TRP A 201 6.33 6.51 -11.21
N GLN A 202 7.35 7.23 -10.70
CA GLN A 202 7.28 8.69 -10.54
C GLN A 202 7.05 9.41 -11.88
N ILE A 203 7.81 9.03 -12.92
CA ILE A 203 7.73 9.66 -14.24
C ILE A 203 6.30 9.53 -14.79
N ARG A 204 5.75 8.32 -14.79
CA ARG A 204 4.38 8.06 -15.26
C ARG A 204 3.35 8.84 -14.45
N CYS A 205 3.49 8.89 -13.13
CA CYS A 205 2.57 9.67 -12.27
C CYS A 205 2.55 11.15 -12.64
N GLN A 206 3.71 11.75 -12.93
CA GLN A 206 3.80 13.14 -13.38
C GLN A 206 3.25 13.33 -14.79
N GLU A 207 3.51 12.41 -15.73
CA GLU A 207 2.97 12.46 -17.09
C GLU A 207 1.44 12.36 -17.10
N ILE A 208 0.86 11.49 -16.28
CA ILE A 208 -0.60 11.29 -16.18
C ILE A 208 -1.29 12.52 -15.58
N THR A 209 -0.69 13.12 -14.56
CA THR A 209 -1.32 14.22 -13.80
C THR A 209 -0.95 15.61 -14.32
N GLY A 210 0.13 15.73 -15.10
CA GLY A 210 0.71 17.00 -15.51
C GLY A 210 1.32 17.80 -14.35
N LEU A 211 1.55 17.19 -13.19
CA LEU A 211 2.05 17.85 -11.99
C LEU A 211 3.54 17.58 -11.78
N ASP A 212 4.28 18.60 -11.32
CA ASP A 212 5.61 18.37 -10.74
C ASP A 212 5.46 17.81 -9.32
N LEU A 213 5.89 16.57 -9.15
CA LEU A 213 5.84 15.80 -7.91
C LEU A 213 7.25 15.45 -7.42
N THR A 214 8.30 15.99 -8.05
CA THR A 214 9.71 15.66 -7.78
C THR A 214 10.07 15.75 -6.31
N ASP A 215 9.63 16.83 -5.68
CA ASP A 215 9.90 17.08 -4.27
C ASP A 215 9.19 16.10 -3.33
N PHE A 216 7.97 15.65 -3.70
CA PHE A 216 7.26 14.61 -2.94
C PHE A 216 8.04 13.28 -2.98
N PHE A 217 8.35 12.77 -4.18
CA PHE A 217 9.06 11.50 -4.32
C PHE A 217 10.45 11.55 -3.69
N ARG A 218 11.16 12.68 -3.85
CA ARG A 218 12.44 12.89 -3.18
C ARG A 218 12.31 12.74 -1.67
N ARG A 219 11.33 13.38 -1.03
CA ARG A 219 11.20 13.34 0.44
C ARG A 219 10.70 12.01 0.98
N HIS A 220 9.74 11.39 0.30
CA HIS A 220 9.00 10.25 0.84
C HIS A 220 9.55 8.91 0.35
N CYS A 221 10.09 8.86 -0.87
CA CYS A 221 10.56 7.63 -1.48
C CYS A 221 12.08 7.44 -1.39
N THR A 222 12.88 8.50 -1.60
CA THR A 222 14.34 8.36 -1.81
C THR A 222 15.24 9.12 -0.81
N ALA A 223 14.72 10.04 0.00
CA ALA A 223 15.50 10.74 1.03
C ALA A 223 15.11 10.28 2.46
N PRO A 224 16.08 10.03 3.35
CA PRO A 224 15.82 9.49 4.69
C PRO A 224 15.26 10.52 5.71
N LYS A 225 14.57 11.59 5.30
CA LYS A 225 14.11 12.65 6.25
C LYS A 225 12.61 12.93 6.22
N ILE A 226 12.02 12.80 7.42
CA ILE A 226 10.73 13.26 7.97
C ILE A 226 9.55 13.30 6.97
N CYS A 227 8.69 12.30 7.07
CA CYS A 227 7.29 12.41 6.64
C CYS A 227 6.58 13.43 7.56
N ARG A 228 6.51 14.70 7.14
CA ARG A 228 5.58 15.67 7.75
C ARG A 228 4.25 15.51 7.01
N LEU A 229 3.18 15.29 7.76
CA LEU A 229 1.83 15.45 7.21
C LEU A 229 1.71 16.88 6.63
N PRO A 230 0.93 17.08 5.55
CA PRO A 230 0.65 18.42 5.04
C PRO A 230 0.25 19.37 6.17
N ASN A 231 0.58 20.66 6.07
CA ASN A 231 0.35 21.63 7.15
C ASN A 231 -1.10 21.67 7.68
N ALA A 232 -2.08 21.22 6.89
CA ALA A 232 -3.49 21.08 7.30
C ALA A 232 -3.76 20.01 8.37
N TRP A 233 -2.78 19.16 8.71
CA TRP A 233 -2.92 18.01 9.63
C TRP A 233 -1.87 18.00 10.75
N GLN A 234 -1.12 19.09 10.92
CA GLN A 234 -0.26 19.26 12.09
C GLN A 234 -1.12 19.84 13.23
N PRO A 235 -1.11 19.24 14.44
CA PRO A 235 -1.78 19.85 15.58
C PRO A 235 -1.20 21.25 15.78
N GLN A 236 -2.07 22.25 15.89
CA GLN A 236 -1.66 23.60 16.27
C GLN A 236 -1.12 23.50 17.70
N ALA A 237 0.17 23.82 17.86
CA ALA A 237 0.81 23.96 19.16
C ALA A 237 0.37 25.26 19.85
#